data_AF-X2J2R9-F1
#
_entry.id   AF-X2J2R9-F1
#
_cell.length_a   1.000
_cell.length_b   1.000
_cell.length_c   1.000
_cell.angle_alpha   90.00
_cell.angle_beta   90.00
_cell.angle_gamma   90.00
#
_symmetry.space_group_name_H-M   'P 1'
#
loop_
_entity.id
_entity.type
_entity.pdbx_description
1 polymer ?
#
loop_
_entity_poly.entity_id
_entity_poly.type
_entity_poly.pdbx_seq_one_letter_code
_entity_poly.pdbx_strand_id
1 'polypeptide(L)'
;AIYGKGGIGKSTTSQNTLAALAEMGHKILIVGCDPKADSTRLILHAKAQDTILSLAANAGSVEDLELEDVMKVGYRDIRCVESGGPEPGVGCAGRGVITSINFLEENGAYEDIDYVSYDVLGDVVCGGFAMPIRENKAQEIYIVMSGEMMAMYAANN
;
A
#
# COMPACT_ATOMS: atom_id res chain seq x y z
N ALA A 1 -7.43 -1.86 -5.63
CA ALA A 1 -5.99 -2.17 -5.53
C ALA A 1 -5.31 -2.00 -6.88
N ILE A 2 -4.07 -1.55 -6.88
CA ILE A 2 -3.28 -1.29 -8.07
C ILE A 2 -2.12 -2.29 -8.12
N TYR A 3 -2.09 -3.08 -9.19
CA TYR A 3 -1.07 -4.11 -9.47
C TYR A 3 -0.29 -3.80 -10.74
N GLY A 4 0.74 -4.60 -11.01
CA GLY A 4 1.61 -4.46 -12.17
C GLY A 4 3.07 -4.77 -11.85
N LYS A 5 3.84 -4.98 -12.92
CA LYS A 5 5.28 -5.28 -12.84
C LYS A 5 6.06 -4.20 -12.06
N GLY A 6 7.14 -4.58 -11.40
CA GLY A 6 8.12 -3.66 -10.84
C GLY A 6 8.66 -2.71 -11.91
N GLY A 7 8.77 -1.42 -11.56
CA GLY A 7 9.28 -0.39 -12.46
C GLY A 7 8.30 0.10 -13.55
N ILE A 8 7.07 -0.42 -13.61
CA ILE A 8 6.07 0.00 -14.62
C ILE A 8 5.41 1.37 -14.35
N GLY A 9 5.68 1.98 -13.19
CA GLY A 9 5.10 3.26 -12.79
C GLY A 9 3.79 3.15 -11.98
N LYS A 10 3.56 2.03 -11.28
CA LYS A 10 2.40 1.84 -10.37
C LYS A 10 2.22 2.98 -9.38
N SER A 11 3.21 3.20 -8.52
CA SER A 11 3.13 4.18 -7.43
C SER A 11 3.00 5.62 -7.94
N THR A 12 3.64 5.92 -9.08
CA THR A 12 3.47 7.22 -9.75
C THR A 12 2.05 7.41 -10.24
N THR A 13 1.50 6.41 -10.95
CA THR A 13 0.14 6.47 -11.50
C THR A 13 -0.90 6.53 -10.39
N SER A 14 -0.73 5.68 -9.36
CA SER A 14 -1.58 5.62 -8.17
C SER A 14 -1.64 6.98 -7.47
N GLN A 15 -0.50 7.53 -7.05
CA GLN A 15 -0.48 8.77 -6.27
C GLN A 15 -1.06 9.96 -7.04
N ASN A 16 -0.78 10.09 -8.35
CA ASN A 16 -1.35 11.18 -9.15
C ASN A 16 -2.87 11.02 -9.37
N THR A 17 -3.34 9.79 -9.59
CA THR A 17 -4.77 9.52 -9.76
C THR A 17 -5.54 9.82 -8.47
N LEU A 18 -4.98 9.40 -7.33
CA LEU A 18 -5.58 9.63 -6.02
C LEU A 18 -5.53 11.11 -5.60
N ALA A 19 -4.46 11.82 -5.95
CA ALA A 19 -4.39 13.27 -5.79
C ALA A 19 -5.51 13.98 -6.57
N ALA A 20 -5.77 13.56 -7.81
CA ALA A 20 -6.88 14.10 -8.60
C ALA A 20 -8.26 13.81 -7.97
N LEU A 21 -8.47 12.61 -7.41
CA LEU A 21 -9.71 12.29 -6.68
C LEU A 21 -9.86 13.13 -5.42
N ALA A 22 -8.78 13.36 -4.67
CA ALA A 22 -8.80 14.24 -3.51
C ALA A 22 -9.08 15.71 -3.89
N GLU A 23 -8.63 16.17 -5.07
CA GLU A 23 -9.02 17.48 -5.61
C GLU A 23 -10.51 17.58 -5.93
N MET A 24 -11.14 16.46 -6.28
CA MET A 24 -12.60 16.36 -6.47
C MET A 24 -13.38 16.25 -5.15
N GLY A 25 -12.69 16.27 -4.00
CA GLY A 25 -13.29 16.28 -2.66
C GLY A 25 -13.46 14.91 -2.02
N HIS A 26 -12.88 13.85 -2.62
CA HIS A 26 -12.93 12.51 -2.04
C HIS A 26 -11.92 12.31 -0.91
N LYS A 27 -12.33 11.62 0.15
CA LYS A 27 -11.46 11.20 1.25
C LYS A 27 -10.74 9.91 0.87
N ILE A 28 -9.41 9.96 0.84
CA ILE A 28 -8.57 8.87 0.33
C ILE A 28 -7.66 8.32 1.43
N LEU A 29 -7.54 6.99 1.48
CA LEU A 29 -6.49 6.28 2.21
C LEU A 29 -5.60 5.51 1.23
N ILE A 30 -4.27 5.70 1.35
CA ILE A 30 -3.25 4.92 0.62
C ILE A 30 -2.61 3.95 1.59
N VAL A 31 -2.66 2.66 1.25
CA VAL A 31 -1.94 1.58 1.93
C VAL A 31 -0.87 1.05 0.99
N GLY A 32 0.38 1.39 1.25
CA GLY A 32 1.51 0.85 0.52
C GLY A 32 1.78 -0.59 0.92
N CYS A 33 1.64 -1.51 -0.03
CA CYS A 33 1.85 -2.95 0.14
C CYS A 33 3.06 -3.45 -0.65
N ASP A 34 3.89 -2.55 -1.19
CA ASP A 34 5.17 -2.86 -1.82
C ASP A 34 6.29 -2.76 -0.77
N PRO A 35 7.13 -3.80 -0.58
CA PRO A 35 8.24 -3.77 0.36
C PRO A 35 9.25 -2.64 0.10
N LYS A 36 9.22 -2.01 -1.08
CA LYS A 36 10.01 -0.81 -1.40
C LYS A 36 9.62 0.42 -0.56
N ALA A 37 8.41 0.44 0.02
CA ALA A 37 7.91 1.45 0.96
C ALA A 37 7.98 2.91 0.46
N ASP A 38 7.66 3.14 -0.82
CA ASP A 38 7.69 4.47 -1.44
C ASP A 38 6.40 4.83 -2.19
N SER A 39 5.30 4.16 -1.82
CA SER A 39 3.94 4.29 -2.36
C SER A 39 3.26 5.60 -1.94
N THR A 40 3.74 6.26 -0.89
CA THR A 40 3.16 7.51 -0.35
C THR A 40 4.07 8.73 -0.46
N ARG A 41 5.29 8.57 -0.97
CA ARG A 41 6.34 9.60 -0.93
C ARG A 41 5.95 10.92 -1.60
N LEU A 42 5.20 10.87 -2.71
CA LEU A 42 4.79 12.04 -3.49
C LEU A 42 3.67 12.78 -2.78
N ILE A 43 2.77 12.06 -2.12
CA ILE A 43 1.67 12.65 -1.34
C ILE A 43 2.18 13.33 -0.07
N LEU A 44 3.19 12.75 0.58
CA LEU A 44 3.78 13.27 1.82
C LEU A 44 4.88 14.31 1.61
N HIS A 45 5.34 14.52 0.37
CA HIS A 45 6.53 15.33 0.05
C HIS A 45 7.76 14.93 0.89
N ALA A 46 7.90 13.64 1.18
CA ALA A 46 8.95 13.09 2.02
C ALA A 46 9.78 12.06 1.25
N LYS A 47 11.00 11.78 1.74
CA LYS A 47 11.85 10.76 1.12
C LYS A 47 11.26 9.35 1.28
N ALA A 48 10.75 9.08 2.48
CA ALA A 48 10.05 7.88 2.89
C ALA A 48 9.30 8.20 4.19
N GLN A 49 8.31 7.39 4.54
CA GLN A 49 7.75 7.35 5.89
C GLN A 49 8.15 6.05 6.57
N ASP A 50 8.15 6.04 7.90
CA ASP A 50 8.32 4.81 8.66
C ASP A 50 7.17 3.85 8.36
N THR A 51 7.49 2.55 8.34
CA THR A 51 6.53 1.49 7.99
C THR A 51 5.92 0.89 9.25
N ILE A 52 4.73 0.31 9.13
CA ILE A 52 4.08 -0.41 10.25
C ILE A 52 5.03 -1.48 10.80
N LEU A 53 5.65 -2.29 9.94
CA LEU A 53 6.56 -3.33 10.39
C LEU A 53 7.83 -2.80 11.07
N SER A 54 8.39 -1.69 10.60
CA SER A 54 9.57 -1.10 11.24
C SER A 54 9.22 -0.46 12.59
N LEU A 55 8.06 0.15 12.70
CA LEU A 55 7.58 0.73 13.96
C LEU A 55 7.25 -0.37 14.96
N ALA A 56 6.59 -1.45 14.52
CA ALA A 56 6.28 -2.61 15.36
C ALA A 56 7.56 -3.28 15.89
N ALA A 57 8.60 -3.38 15.05
CA ALA A 57 9.89 -3.92 15.48
C ALA A 57 10.57 -3.06 16.57
N ASN A 58 10.34 -1.74 16.56
CA ASN A 58 10.87 -0.82 17.57
C ASN A 58 10.02 -0.79 18.85
N ALA A 59 8.69 -0.90 18.73
CA ALA A 59 7.75 -0.92 19.84
C ALA A 59 7.74 -2.27 20.57
N GLY A 60 8.02 -3.36 19.86
CA GLY A 60 8.04 -4.74 20.35
C GLY A 60 7.06 -5.63 19.58
N SER A 61 5.83 -5.16 19.39
CA SER A 61 4.79 -5.85 18.63
C SER A 61 3.91 -4.87 17.84
N VAL A 62 3.02 -5.39 16.99
CA VAL A 62 2.08 -4.54 16.23
C VAL A 62 0.92 -4.08 17.13
N GLU A 63 0.63 -4.85 18.17
CA GLU A 63 -0.38 -4.59 19.18
C GLU A 63 0.00 -3.43 20.12
N ASP A 64 1.27 -3.05 20.15
CA ASP A 64 1.78 -1.91 20.93
C ASP A 64 1.76 -0.58 20.13
N LEU A 65 1.30 -0.61 18.87
CA LEU A 65 1.21 0.59 18.03
C LEU A 65 -0.19 1.21 18.07
N GLU A 66 -0.23 2.52 17.96
CA GLU A 66 -1.46 3.28 17.75
C GLU A 66 -1.53 3.77 16.29
N LEU A 67 -2.75 4.06 15.81
CA LEU A 67 -2.96 4.49 14.43
C LEU A 67 -2.17 5.79 14.10
N GLU A 68 -2.04 6.68 15.08
CA GLU A 68 -1.34 7.96 14.97
C GLU A 68 0.17 7.80 14.73
N ASP A 69 0.75 6.69 15.19
CA ASP A 69 2.17 6.40 15.00
C ASP A 69 2.48 6.16 13.52
N VAL A 70 1.61 5.39 12.86
CA VAL A 70 1.85 4.87 11.50
C VAL A 70 1.20 5.73 10.42
N MET A 71 0.11 6.43 10.73
CA MET A 71 -0.67 7.17 9.74
C MET A 71 -0.17 8.59 9.61
N LYS A 72 0.20 8.97 8.38
CA LYS A 72 0.56 10.35 8.04
C LYS A 72 -0.48 10.92 7.08
N VAL A 73 -0.70 12.22 7.19
CA VAL A 73 -1.63 12.96 6.34
C VAL A 73 -0.83 13.87 5.42
N GLY A 74 -1.08 13.76 4.12
CA GLY A 74 -0.33 14.50 3.09
C GLY A 74 -1.22 15.45 2.28
N TYR A 75 -0.89 15.59 1.00
CA TYR A 75 -1.63 16.44 0.06
C TYR A 75 -3.14 16.21 0.13
N ARG A 76 -3.93 17.28 0.24
CA ARG A 76 -5.41 17.25 0.25
C ARG A 76 -5.99 16.26 1.28
N ASP A 77 -5.38 16.19 2.47
CA ASP A 77 -5.81 15.32 3.57
C ASP A 77 -5.79 13.81 3.23
N ILE A 78 -5.06 13.41 2.20
CA ILE A 78 -4.88 11.98 1.87
C ILE A 78 -4.12 11.31 3.02
N ARG A 79 -4.76 10.30 3.61
CA ARG A 79 -4.16 9.46 4.66
C ARG A 79 -3.24 8.43 4.02
N CYS A 80 -2.06 8.23 4.60
CA CYS A 80 -0.97 7.46 4.02
C CYS A 80 -0.36 6.54 5.05
N VAL A 81 -0.20 5.27 4.69
CA VAL A 81 0.45 4.25 5.53
C VAL A 81 1.31 3.34 4.64
N GLU A 82 2.46 2.91 5.13
CA GLU A 82 3.30 1.90 4.47
C GLU A 82 3.36 0.63 5.32
N SER A 83 3.05 -0.52 4.73
CA SER A 83 3.20 -1.82 5.39
C SER A 83 4.68 -2.09 5.71
N GLY A 84 5.55 -1.78 4.75
CA GLY A 84 6.94 -2.22 4.77
C GLY A 84 7.08 -3.72 4.49
N GLY A 85 8.31 -4.19 4.61
CA GLY A 85 8.68 -5.59 4.40
C GLY A 85 9.90 -5.97 5.23
N PRO A 86 10.16 -7.28 5.37
CA PRO A 86 11.36 -7.76 6.04
C PRO A 86 12.61 -7.41 5.21
N GLU A 87 13.77 -7.50 5.86
CA GLU A 87 15.04 -7.40 5.13
C GLU A 87 15.10 -8.40 3.96
N PRO A 88 15.66 -7.99 2.80
CA PRO A 88 15.79 -8.86 1.64
C PRO A 88 16.45 -10.20 2.01
N GLY A 89 15.74 -11.29 1.76
CA GLY A 89 16.21 -12.66 2.02
C GLY A 89 15.92 -13.21 3.43
N VAL A 90 15.28 -12.45 4.32
CA VAL A 90 15.08 -12.85 5.73
C VAL A 90 13.64 -13.27 6.04
N GLY A 91 12.63 -12.70 5.38
CA GLY A 91 11.23 -12.96 5.71
C GLY A 91 10.26 -12.99 4.51
N CYS A 92 8.96 -13.02 4.82
CA CYS A 92 7.89 -12.98 3.82
C CYS A 92 7.24 -11.59 3.77
N ALA A 93 7.51 -10.82 2.70
CA ALA A 93 6.89 -9.51 2.49
C ALA A 93 5.35 -9.58 2.48
N GLY A 94 4.78 -10.65 1.91
CA GLY A 94 3.34 -10.87 1.91
C GLY A 94 2.73 -11.00 3.32
N ARG A 95 3.48 -11.53 4.31
CA ARG A 95 2.99 -11.59 5.70
C ARG A 95 2.94 -10.20 6.32
N GLY A 96 3.86 -9.32 5.96
CA GLY A 96 3.84 -7.91 6.37
C GLY A 96 2.58 -7.18 5.91
N VAL A 97 2.18 -7.42 4.66
CA VAL A 97 0.94 -6.86 4.10
C VAL A 97 -0.28 -7.34 4.89
N ILE A 98 -0.37 -8.64 5.19
CA ILE A 98 -1.48 -9.19 6.00
C ILE A 98 -1.52 -8.51 7.38
N THR A 99 -0.40 -8.49 8.09
CA THR A 99 -0.31 -7.88 9.43
C THR A 99 -0.72 -6.41 9.40
N SER A 100 -0.26 -5.66 8.42
CA SER A 100 -0.56 -4.24 8.28
C SER A 100 -2.04 -3.97 8.00
N ILE A 101 -2.66 -4.76 7.11
CA ILE A 101 -4.08 -4.60 6.78
C ILE A 101 -4.96 -4.93 7.99
N ASN A 102 -4.64 -6.00 8.71
CA ASN A 102 -5.37 -6.38 9.92
C ASN A 102 -5.25 -5.29 11.01
N PHE A 103 -4.04 -4.79 11.26
CA PHE A 103 -3.80 -3.69 12.19
C PHE A 103 -4.66 -2.45 11.84
N LEU A 104 -4.69 -2.06 10.56
CA LEU A 104 -5.48 -0.92 10.10
C LEU A 104 -6.98 -1.14 10.28
N GLU A 105 -7.45 -2.38 10.12
CA GLU A 105 -8.87 -2.72 10.30
C GLU A 105 -9.28 -2.68 11.76
N GLU A 106 -8.48 -3.28 12.63
CA GLU A 106 -8.73 -3.34 14.07
C GLU A 106 -8.68 -1.96 14.73
N ASN A 107 -7.90 -1.03 14.17
CA ASN A 107 -7.76 0.35 14.67
C ASN A 107 -8.64 1.37 13.94
N GLY A 108 -9.63 0.93 13.15
CA GLY A 108 -10.63 1.84 12.55
C GLY A 108 -10.10 2.77 11.46
N ALA A 109 -8.98 2.44 10.81
CA ALA A 109 -8.34 3.29 9.80
C ALA A 109 -9.23 3.62 8.58
N TYR A 110 -10.20 2.74 8.31
CA TYR A 110 -11.08 2.79 7.14
C TYR A 110 -12.37 3.61 7.37
N GLU A 111 -12.56 4.15 8.58
CA GLU A 111 -13.72 4.99 8.87
C GLU A 111 -13.61 6.35 8.17
N ASP A 112 -14.74 6.82 7.63
CA ASP A 112 -14.86 8.12 6.94
C ASP A 112 -13.92 8.26 5.73
N ILE A 113 -13.76 7.19 4.95
CA ILE A 113 -12.96 7.12 3.72
C ILE A 113 -13.86 6.75 2.54
N ASP A 114 -13.75 7.49 1.43
CA ASP A 114 -14.47 7.20 0.19
C ASP A 114 -13.73 6.14 -0.65
N TYR A 115 -12.39 6.23 -0.70
CA TYR A 115 -11.55 5.29 -1.46
C TYR A 115 -10.32 4.83 -0.67
N VAL A 116 -10.10 3.52 -0.69
CA VAL A 116 -8.89 2.88 -0.18
C VAL A 116 -8.09 2.32 -1.35
N SER A 117 -6.86 2.80 -1.51
CA SER A 117 -5.95 2.30 -2.54
C SER A 117 -4.83 1.47 -1.92
N TYR A 118 -4.79 0.20 -2.29
CA TYR A 118 -3.66 -0.69 -2.01
C TYR A 118 -2.69 -0.65 -3.20
N ASP A 119 -1.48 -0.14 -3.01
CA ASP A 119 -0.39 -0.22 -4.02
C ASP A 119 0.41 -1.50 -3.77
N VAL A 120 0.18 -2.53 -4.58
CA VAL A 120 0.65 -3.89 -4.31
C VAL A 120 1.73 -4.30 -5.29
N LEU A 121 2.75 -5.01 -4.79
CA LEU A 121 3.77 -5.62 -5.62
C LEU A 121 3.15 -6.66 -6.57
N GLY A 122 3.25 -6.42 -7.88
CA GLY A 122 2.69 -7.30 -8.92
C GLY A 122 3.69 -8.25 -9.59
N ASP A 123 4.95 -8.28 -9.14
CA ASP A 123 5.96 -9.21 -9.70
C ASP A 123 5.77 -10.64 -9.19
N VAL A 124 5.21 -10.80 -7.99
CA VAL A 124 4.97 -12.09 -7.34
C VAL A 124 3.62 -12.07 -6.66
N VAL A 125 2.68 -12.87 -7.17
CA VAL A 125 1.34 -13.01 -6.58
C VAL A 125 1.31 -14.20 -5.62
N CYS A 126 2.00 -14.07 -4.48
CA CYS A 126 1.94 -15.07 -3.42
C CYS A 126 0.72 -14.83 -2.51
N GLY A 127 0.44 -15.76 -1.58
CA GLY A 127 -0.76 -15.69 -0.74
C GLY A 127 -0.94 -14.37 0.02
N GLY A 128 0.15 -13.72 0.44
CA GLY A 128 0.08 -12.43 1.13
C GLY A 128 -0.16 -11.23 0.21
N PHE A 129 0.47 -11.18 -0.97
CA PHE A 129 0.20 -10.12 -1.95
C PHE A 129 -1.18 -10.26 -2.61
N ALA A 130 -1.75 -11.47 -2.59
CA ALA A 130 -3.14 -11.72 -2.99
C ALA A 130 -4.15 -11.41 -1.88
N MET A 131 -3.73 -11.08 -0.65
CA MET A 131 -4.63 -10.86 0.49
C MET A 131 -5.70 -9.79 0.20
N PRO A 132 -5.38 -8.61 -0.38
CA PRO A 132 -6.40 -7.61 -0.68
C PRO A 132 -7.55 -8.15 -1.56
N ILE A 133 -7.24 -9.07 -2.47
CA ILE A 133 -8.22 -9.71 -3.36
C ILE A 133 -8.95 -10.85 -2.62
N ARG A 134 -8.20 -11.76 -1.98
CA ARG A 134 -8.73 -12.99 -1.38
C ARG A 134 -9.66 -12.72 -0.19
N GLU A 135 -9.34 -11.72 0.61
CA GLU A 135 -10.11 -11.30 1.78
C GLU A 135 -11.12 -10.19 1.43
N ASN A 136 -11.36 -9.96 0.13
CA ASN A 136 -12.32 -9.01 -0.40
C ASN A 136 -12.15 -7.57 0.13
N LYS A 137 -10.91 -7.17 0.43
CA LYS A 137 -10.54 -5.82 0.89
C LYS A 137 -10.48 -4.83 -0.28
N ALA A 138 -10.20 -5.32 -1.48
CA ALA A 138 -10.24 -4.57 -2.72
C ALA A 138 -11.20 -5.22 -3.71
N GLN A 139 -12.29 -4.52 -4.05
CA GLN A 139 -13.31 -4.98 -4.99
C GLN A 139 -12.99 -4.57 -6.44
N GLU A 140 -12.22 -3.50 -6.60
CA GLU A 140 -11.77 -3.00 -7.90
C GLU A 140 -10.26 -3.18 -8.04
N ILE A 141 -9.84 -3.85 -9.11
CA ILE A 141 -8.44 -4.14 -9.42
C ILE A 141 -8.06 -3.43 -10.71
N TYR A 142 -7.04 -2.59 -10.63
CA TYR A 142 -6.46 -1.89 -11.78
C TYR A 142 -5.03 -2.40 -11.97
N ILE A 143 -4.67 -2.77 -13.20
CA ILE A 143 -3.33 -3.28 -13.54
C ILE A 143 -2.63 -2.25 -14.42
N VAL A 144 -1.48 -1.75 -13.95
CA VAL A 144 -0.62 -0.86 -14.73
C VAL A 144 0.32 -1.71 -15.60
N MET A 145 0.28 -1.47 -16.90
CA MET A 145 1.03 -2.25 -17.90
C MET A 145 1.55 -1.38 -19.04
N SER A 146 2.48 -1.93 -19.83
CA SER A 146 3.00 -1.34 -21.06
C SER A 146 3.06 -2.41 -22.16
N GLY A 147 3.51 -2.03 -23.36
CA GLY A 147 3.73 -2.97 -24.46
C GLY A 147 4.91 -3.93 -24.27
N GLU A 148 5.63 -3.87 -23.14
CA GLU A 148 6.68 -4.84 -22.83
C GLU A 148 6.09 -6.22 -22.57
N MET A 149 6.70 -7.26 -23.15
CA MET A 149 6.29 -8.65 -22.95
C MET A 149 6.19 -9.03 -21.47
N MET A 150 7.16 -8.61 -20.65
CA MET A 150 7.15 -8.91 -19.22
C MET A 150 6.04 -8.17 -18.45
N ALA A 151 5.64 -6.99 -18.90
CA ALA A 151 4.53 -6.26 -18.29
C ALA A 151 3.19 -6.93 -18.63
N MET A 152 3.01 -7.38 -19.88
CA MET A 152 1.86 -8.17 -20.29
C MET A 152 1.80 -9.53 -19.57
N TYR A 153 2.94 -10.20 -19.41
CA TYR A 153 3.02 -11.46 -18.67
C TYR A 153 2.63 -11.28 -17.21
N ALA A 154 3.16 -10.26 -16.53
CA ALA A 154 2.81 -9.96 -15.14
C ALA A 154 1.32 -9.61 -14.99
N ALA A 155 0.74 -8.89 -15.95
CA ALA A 155 -0.67 -8.54 -15.94
C ALA A 155 -1.61 -9.74 -16.17
N ASN A 156 -1.12 -10.80 -16.80
CA ASN A 156 -1.91 -12.01 -17.08
C ASN A 156 -1.93 -13.00 -15.91
N ASN A 157 -1.02 -12.86 -14.95
CA ASN A 157 -0.94 -13.72 -13.76
C ASN A 157 -1.89 -13.27 -12.66
#